data_AF-A0A1B6J3R1-F1
#
_entry.id   AF-A0A1B6J3R1-F1
#
_cell.length_a   1.000
_cell.length_b   1.000
_cell.length_c   1.000
_cell.angle_alpha   90.00
_cell.angle_beta   90.00
_cell.angle_gamma   90.00
#
_symmetry.space_group_name_H-M   'P 1'
#
loop_
_entity.id
_entity.type
_entity.pdbx_description
1 polymer ?
#
loop_
_entity_poly.entity_id
_entity_poly.type
_entity_poly.pdbx_seq_one_letter_code
_entity_poly.pdbx_strand_id
1 'polypeptide(L)'
;RIPDIDPWHESIRHLIHRTEPLVCSTLPPLTRITGHTLQLIHANAHLYGGEKSFHCCYQEISRRDAEKFDSKVDDIFSVGQCIPFVDTVNLTSEQQFIMVKCVIPRLWKNKEVYTNLHAVVPLRKDVKEKLQDNLTPDRQRMSVLIVGIDSISRLNLIRTMPKTVDWLQKMGWVEMKGYNKIDDNTFPNVMAILTGMNYTQVRNECMFTNKNPIDECPFIWKNFSEQGYVTAYGEDEPVIGTFNYQKTGFFKTPTDYYLRPFMLAAEKNTVLKRQDGLKICLGPTLSTDHIYK
;
A
#
# COMPACT_ATOMS: atom_id res chain seq x y z
N ARG A 1 -6.41 37.57 5.30
CA ARG A 1 -5.40 36.97 6.21
C ARG A 1 -5.89 35.57 6.57
N ILE A 2 -5.07 34.53 6.42
CA ILE A 2 -5.44 33.19 6.87
C ILE A 2 -5.50 33.22 8.40
N PRO A 3 -6.61 32.81 9.03
CA PRO A 3 -6.75 32.84 10.48
C PRO A 3 -5.75 31.87 11.13
N ASP A 4 -5.10 32.33 12.20
CA ASP A 4 -4.20 31.51 13.01
C ASP A 4 -5.01 30.91 14.16
N ILE A 5 -5.54 29.70 13.93
CA ILE A 5 -6.46 29.03 14.85
C ILE A 5 -5.65 28.16 15.81
N ASP A 6 -5.91 28.29 17.11
CA ASP A 6 -5.34 27.42 18.14
C ASP A 6 -5.74 25.95 17.89
N PRO A 7 -4.77 25.04 17.66
CA PRO A 7 -5.05 23.62 17.49
C PRO A 7 -5.73 22.97 18.70
N TRP A 8 -5.70 23.58 19.89
CA TRP A 8 -6.22 23.06 21.16
C TRP A 8 -7.37 23.88 21.75
N HIS A 9 -8.06 24.65 20.91
CA HIS A 9 -9.16 25.51 21.31
C HIS A 9 -10.22 24.77 22.16
N GLU A 10 -10.75 25.43 23.20
CA GLU A 10 -11.64 24.82 24.20
C GLU A 10 -12.87 24.15 23.56
N SER A 11 -13.43 24.74 22.49
CA SER A 11 -14.62 24.23 21.81
C SER A 11 -14.49 22.82 21.23
N ILE A 12 -13.27 22.31 21.02
CA ILE A 12 -13.04 20.96 20.47
C ILE A 12 -12.44 19.99 21.49
N ARG A 13 -12.11 20.41 22.71
CA ARG A 13 -11.41 19.55 23.68
C ARG A 13 -12.18 18.27 24.00
N HIS A 14 -13.51 18.35 24.03
CA HIS A 14 -14.39 17.21 24.25
C HIS A 14 -14.40 16.18 23.11
N LEU A 15 -13.84 16.52 21.94
CA LEU A 15 -13.71 15.62 20.78
C LEU A 15 -12.34 14.92 20.74
N ILE A 16 -11.39 15.33 21.59
CA ILE A 16 -10.02 14.83 21.56
C ILE A 16 -9.85 13.78 22.65
N HIS A 17 -9.55 12.55 22.22
CA HIS A 17 -9.26 11.45 23.12
C HIS A 17 -7.97 10.74 22.70
N ARG A 18 -7.19 10.30 23.69
CA ARG A 18 -6.01 9.48 23.43
C ARG A 18 -6.46 8.04 23.25
N THR A 19 -6.00 7.42 22.18
CA THR A 19 -6.20 6.00 21.92
C THR A 19 -4.93 5.23 22.24
N GLU A 20 -5.11 3.99 22.70
CA GLU A 20 -4.00 3.07 22.87
C GLU A 20 -3.44 2.60 21.52
N PRO A 21 -2.14 2.25 21.43
CA PRO A 21 -1.57 1.71 20.20
C PRO A 21 -2.30 0.46 19.71
N LEU A 22 -2.47 0.37 18.39
CA LEU A 22 -3.14 -0.76 17.76
C LEU A 22 -2.25 -2.02 17.80
N VAL A 23 -2.83 -3.15 18.20
CA VAL A 23 -2.14 -4.44 18.29
C VAL A 23 -2.82 -5.49 17.40
N CYS A 24 -2.15 -5.87 16.31
CA CYS A 24 -2.68 -6.85 15.36
C CYS A 24 -2.48 -8.30 15.83
N SER A 25 -1.36 -8.61 16.47
CA SER A 25 -1.08 -9.93 17.03
C SER A 25 -0.41 -9.82 18.39
N THR A 26 -0.74 -10.73 19.30
CA THR A 26 -0.01 -10.93 20.57
C THR A 26 1.21 -11.83 20.41
N LEU A 27 1.31 -12.55 19.28
CA LEU A 27 2.44 -13.39 18.92
C LEU A 27 3.36 -12.63 17.95
N PRO A 28 4.69 -12.76 18.08
CA PRO A 28 5.64 -12.14 17.17
C PRO A 28 5.60 -12.82 15.78
N PRO A 29 5.95 -12.13 14.69
CA PRO A 29 5.89 -12.71 13.34
C PRO A 29 6.66 -14.03 13.22
N LEU A 30 6.08 -15.01 12.52
CA LEU A 30 6.74 -16.30 12.25
C LEU A 30 7.63 -16.26 11.01
N THR A 31 7.44 -15.26 10.15
CA THR A 31 8.25 -15.07 8.94
C THR A 31 8.67 -13.62 8.74
N ARG A 32 9.76 -13.44 8.02
CA ARG A 32 10.25 -12.14 7.56
C ARG A 32 10.84 -12.25 6.17
N ILE A 33 11.05 -11.10 5.55
CA ILE A 33 11.92 -10.95 4.40
C ILE A 33 13.21 -10.25 4.82
N THR A 34 14.34 -10.69 4.26
CA THR A 34 15.61 -9.95 4.31
C THR A 34 16.19 -9.91 2.90
N GLY A 35 16.24 -8.73 2.29
CA GLY A 35 16.53 -8.58 0.86
C GLY A 35 15.45 -9.25 0.00
N HIS A 36 15.81 -10.29 -0.73
CA HIS A 36 14.88 -11.11 -1.53
C HIS A 36 14.72 -12.54 -0.97
N THR A 37 15.08 -12.74 0.29
CA THR A 37 15.00 -14.05 0.94
C THR A 37 13.88 -14.06 1.97
N LEU A 38 12.88 -14.92 1.74
CA LEU A 38 11.88 -15.30 2.73
C LEU A 38 12.54 -16.21 3.77
N GLN A 39 12.29 -15.95 5.05
CA GLN A 39 12.86 -16.71 6.15
C GLN A 39 11.81 -17.04 7.21
N LEU A 40 11.86 -18.28 7.73
CA LEU A 40 11.19 -18.67 8.96
C LEU A 40 11.96 -18.14 10.17
N ILE A 41 11.26 -17.53 11.13
CA ILE A 41 11.87 -17.06 12.38
C ILE A 41 11.76 -18.19 13.40
N HIS A 42 12.73 -19.10 13.38
CA HIS A 42 12.81 -20.26 14.27
C HIS A 42 12.66 -19.92 15.75
N ALA A 43 13.24 -18.80 16.18
CA ALA A 43 13.11 -18.29 17.56
C ALA A 43 11.64 -18.13 18.01
N ASN A 44 10.70 -17.87 17.09
CA ASN A 44 9.29 -17.67 17.39
C ASN A 44 8.46 -18.95 17.25
N ALA A 45 9.00 -20.01 16.63
CA ALA A 45 8.25 -21.21 16.27
C ALA A 45 7.63 -21.95 17.48
N HIS A 46 8.27 -21.89 18.65
CA HIS A 46 7.75 -22.46 19.89
C HIS A 46 6.39 -21.86 20.31
N LEU A 47 6.14 -20.60 19.98
CA LEU A 47 4.87 -19.90 20.26
C LEU A 47 3.72 -20.35 19.35
N TYR A 48 4.05 -21.01 18.23
CA TYR A 48 3.11 -21.50 17.23
C TYR A 48 2.88 -23.03 17.31
N GLY A 49 3.32 -23.67 18.40
CA GLY A 49 3.20 -25.12 18.63
C GLY A 49 4.52 -25.89 18.58
N GLY A 50 5.63 -25.23 18.22
CA GLY A 50 6.96 -25.83 18.03
C GLY A 50 7.28 -26.12 16.56
N GLU A 51 8.56 -26.05 16.17
CA GLU A 51 9.02 -26.16 14.77
C GLU A 51 8.56 -27.43 14.05
N LYS A 52 8.53 -28.57 14.75
CA LYS A 52 8.12 -29.86 14.17
C LYS A 52 6.60 -30.04 14.09
N SER A 53 5.82 -29.10 14.63
CA SER A 53 4.37 -29.23 14.74
C SER A 53 3.61 -28.64 13.56
N PHE A 54 4.21 -27.71 12.81
CA PHE A 54 3.58 -27.02 11.70
C PHE A 54 4.39 -27.16 10.41
N HIS A 55 3.69 -27.03 9.29
CA HIS A 55 4.29 -26.93 7.97
C HIS A 55 3.89 -25.60 7.35
N CYS A 56 4.88 -24.89 6.80
CA CYS A 56 4.66 -23.64 6.10
C CYS A 56 4.78 -23.83 4.59
N CYS A 57 4.00 -23.04 3.86
CA CYS A 57 4.19 -22.82 2.45
C CYS A 57 4.10 -21.34 2.13
N TYR A 58 4.66 -20.96 0.98
CA TYR A 58 4.46 -19.63 0.42
C TYR A 58 3.71 -19.74 -0.92
N GLN A 59 2.97 -18.69 -1.24
CA GLN A 59 2.17 -18.55 -2.45
C GLN A 59 2.48 -17.19 -3.07
N GLU A 60 2.83 -17.15 -4.34
CA GLU A 60 2.99 -15.90 -5.07
C GLU A 60 1.63 -15.23 -5.29
N ILE A 61 1.59 -13.91 -5.13
CA ILE A 61 0.45 -13.09 -5.53
C ILE A 61 0.85 -12.29 -6.76
N SER A 62 0.06 -12.38 -7.82
CA SER A 62 0.32 -11.66 -9.06
C SER A 62 -0.94 -11.07 -9.64
N ARG A 63 -0.77 -10.00 -10.41
CA ARG A 63 -1.80 -9.42 -11.26
C ARG A 63 -1.49 -9.75 -12.70
N ARG A 64 -2.52 -10.12 -13.46
CA ARG A 64 -2.46 -10.18 -14.91
C ARG A 64 -3.38 -9.09 -15.44
N ASP A 65 -2.84 -8.17 -16.22
CA ASP A 65 -3.65 -7.17 -16.90
C ASP A 65 -4.65 -7.86 -17.82
N ALA A 66 -5.91 -7.45 -17.74
CA ALA A 66 -6.94 -8.11 -18.53
C ALA A 66 -6.75 -7.83 -20.03
N GLU A 67 -7.16 -8.81 -20.84
CA GLU A 67 -7.21 -8.71 -22.30
C GLU A 67 -8.51 -8.06 -22.78
N LYS A 68 -9.59 -8.20 -21.99
CA LYS A 68 -10.91 -7.64 -22.28
C LYS A 68 -11.37 -6.77 -21.14
N PHE A 69 -12.11 -5.72 -21.48
CA PHE A 69 -12.65 -4.79 -20.51
C PHE A 69 -13.63 -5.47 -19.53
N ASP A 70 -13.43 -5.19 -18.24
CA ASP A 70 -14.31 -5.56 -17.13
C ASP A 70 -14.34 -4.38 -16.13
N SER A 71 -15.52 -4.06 -15.58
CA SER A 71 -15.67 -2.95 -14.61
C SER A 71 -14.95 -3.16 -13.27
N LYS A 72 -14.44 -4.37 -13.01
CA LYS A 72 -13.64 -4.75 -11.84
C LYS A 72 -12.26 -5.27 -12.25
N VAL A 73 -11.79 -4.88 -13.44
CA VAL A 73 -10.48 -5.29 -13.96
C VAL A 73 -9.33 -5.02 -12.98
N ASP A 74 -9.42 -3.94 -12.20
CA ASP A 74 -8.39 -3.54 -11.24
C ASP A 74 -8.50 -4.29 -9.89
N ASP A 75 -9.55 -5.12 -9.71
CA ASP A 75 -9.71 -5.99 -8.53
C ASP A 75 -9.14 -7.41 -8.77
N ILE A 76 -8.65 -7.69 -9.99
CA ILE A 76 -8.19 -9.02 -10.39
C ILE A 76 -6.77 -9.26 -9.89
N PHE A 77 -6.62 -10.29 -9.06
CA PHE A 77 -5.35 -10.87 -8.66
C PHE A 77 -5.45 -12.39 -8.62
N SER A 78 -4.30 -13.06 -8.70
CA SER A 78 -4.18 -14.50 -8.55
C SER A 78 -3.29 -14.86 -7.38
N VAL A 79 -3.58 -16.01 -6.77
CA VAL A 79 -2.77 -16.62 -5.72
C VAL A 79 -2.26 -17.94 -6.26
N GLY A 80 -0.95 -18.07 -6.36
CA GLY A 80 -0.27 -19.25 -6.90
C GLY A 80 -0.39 -20.49 -6.02
N GLN A 81 0.28 -21.56 -6.43
CA GLN A 81 0.35 -22.80 -5.67
C GLN A 81 1.09 -22.61 -4.34
N CYS A 82 0.69 -23.38 -3.33
CA CYS A 82 1.30 -23.42 -2.00
C CYS A 82 2.57 -24.26 -2.07
N ILE A 83 3.72 -23.59 -2.17
CA ILE A 83 5.04 -24.23 -2.29
C ILE A 83 5.62 -24.40 -0.88
N PRO A 84 5.87 -25.64 -0.42
CA PRO A 84 6.37 -25.88 0.93
C PRO A 84 7.78 -25.32 1.11
N PHE A 85 8.07 -24.80 2.30
CA PHE A 85 9.42 -24.40 2.70
C PHE A 85 9.63 -24.65 4.19
N VAL A 86 10.89 -24.86 4.60
CA VAL A 86 11.25 -25.23 5.98
C VAL A 86 12.09 -24.19 6.70
N ASP A 87 12.88 -23.41 5.96
CA ASP A 87 13.81 -22.44 6.55
C ASP A 87 13.83 -21.15 5.73
N THR A 88 14.54 -21.17 4.59
CA THR A 88 14.66 -20.00 3.72
C THR A 88 14.28 -20.29 2.27
N VAL A 89 13.77 -19.28 1.58
CA VAL A 89 13.50 -19.32 0.14
C VAL A 89 14.03 -18.04 -0.50
N ASN A 90 14.84 -18.18 -1.53
CA ASN A 90 15.22 -17.05 -2.38
C ASN A 90 14.11 -16.83 -3.41
N LEU A 91 13.48 -15.66 -3.36
CA LEU A 91 12.45 -15.26 -4.31
C LEU A 91 13.10 -14.91 -5.65
N THR A 92 12.37 -15.14 -6.74
CA THR A 92 12.83 -14.76 -8.08
C THR A 92 12.81 -13.24 -8.26
N SER A 93 13.46 -12.73 -9.31
CA SER A 93 13.43 -11.30 -9.64
C SER A 93 12.04 -10.79 -10.01
N GLU A 94 11.08 -11.67 -10.31
CA GLU A 94 9.73 -11.31 -10.74
C GLU A 94 8.72 -11.35 -9.59
N GLN A 95 9.05 -12.06 -8.50
CA GLN A 95 8.19 -12.23 -7.35
C GLN A 95 8.19 -10.98 -6.48
N GLN A 96 7.11 -10.20 -6.57
CA GLN A 96 6.92 -8.97 -5.78
C GLN A 96 6.14 -9.21 -4.50
N PHE A 97 5.20 -10.15 -4.51
CA PHE A 97 4.26 -10.35 -3.41
C PHE A 97 4.15 -11.83 -3.07
N ILE A 98 4.33 -12.14 -1.80
CA ILE A 98 4.19 -13.51 -1.30
C ILE A 98 3.26 -13.56 -0.11
N MET A 99 2.45 -14.60 -0.04
CA MET A 99 1.66 -14.96 1.12
C MET A 99 2.23 -16.21 1.74
N VAL A 100 2.48 -16.19 3.04
CA VAL A 100 2.88 -17.37 3.81
C VAL A 100 1.67 -17.90 4.58
N LYS A 101 1.50 -19.21 4.55
CA LYS A 101 0.55 -19.93 5.41
C LYS A 101 1.28 -21.05 6.14
N CYS A 102 1.06 -21.16 7.45
CA CYS A 102 1.55 -22.27 8.25
C CYS A 102 0.39 -22.98 8.93
N VAL A 103 0.41 -24.31 8.87
CA VAL A 103 -0.66 -25.17 9.36
C VAL A 103 -0.12 -26.31 10.21
N ILE A 104 -0.84 -26.66 11.28
CA ILE A 104 -0.62 -27.88 12.05
C ILE A 104 -1.51 -28.98 11.47
N PRO A 105 -0.94 -30.10 10.99
CA PRO A 105 -1.72 -31.25 10.55
C PRO A 105 -2.62 -31.78 11.67
N ARG A 106 -3.87 -32.10 11.33
CA ARG A 106 -4.79 -32.82 12.22
C ARG A 106 -5.53 -33.89 11.42
N LEU A 107 -6.04 -34.90 12.13
CA LEU A 107 -6.76 -36.04 11.54
C LEU A 107 -7.84 -35.66 10.51
N TRP A 108 -8.58 -34.58 10.76
CA TRP A 108 -9.74 -34.20 9.94
C TRP A 108 -9.50 -32.98 9.05
N LYS A 109 -8.81 -31.96 9.57
CA LYS A 109 -8.51 -30.71 8.88
C LYS A 109 -7.31 -30.03 9.49
N ASN A 110 -6.37 -29.62 8.64
CA ASN A 110 -5.22 -28.83 9.07
C ASN A 110 -5.69 -27.55 9.78
N LYS A 111 -5.10 -27.25 10.93
CA LYS A 111 -5.34 -26.01 11.66
C LYS A 111 -4.36 -24.95 11.18
N GLU A 112 -4.87 -23.89 10.57
CA GLU A 112 -4.06 -22.69 10.28
C GLU A 112 -3.64 -22.03 11.59
N VAL A 113 -2.34 -21.74 11.71
CA VAL A 113 -1.75 -21.09 12.90
C VAL A 113 -1.09 -19.75 12.58
N TYR A 114 -0.78 -19.50 11.31
CA TYR A 114 -0.15 -18.27 10.89
C TYR A 114 -0.44 -18.02 9.40
N THR A 115 -0.89 -16.80 9.10
CA THR A 115 -0.97 -16.28 7.74
C THR A 115 -0.48 -14.84 7.75
N ASN A 116 0.48 -14.53 6.89
CA ASN A 116 1.01 -13.18 6.71
C ASN A 116 1.47 -12.98 5.26
N LEU A 117 1.54 -11.74 4.81
CA LEU A 117 1.98 -11.39 3.48
C LEU A 117 3.21 -10.50 3.54
N HIS A 118 4.10 -10.65 2.57
CA HIS A 118 5.28 -9.81 2.41
C HIS A 118 5.33 -9.23 1.00
N ALA A 119 5.57 -7.93 0.91
CA ALA A 119 5.88 -7.25 -0.32
C ALA A 119 7.40 -7.07 -0.42
N VAL A 120 7.94 -7.26 -1.62
CA VAL A 120 9.34 -7.03 -1.95
C VAL A 120 9.41 -6.22 -3.24
N VAL A 121 10.47 -5.43 -3.36
CA VAL A 121 10.72 -4.57 -4.53
C VAL A 121 11.92 -5.15 -5.28
N PRO A 122 11.73 -6.19 -6.10
CA PRO A 122 12.82 -6.80 -6.85
C PRO A 122 13.19 -5.96 -8.05
N LEU A 123 14.48 -5.97 -8.37
CA LEU A 123 14.99 -5.37 -9.59
C LEU A 123 14.66 -6.30 -10.77
N ARG A 124 13.43 -6.19 -11.28
CA ARG A 124 12.91 -6.95 -12.43
C ARG A 124 13.66 -6.64 -13.71
N LYS A 125 13.54 -7.51 -14.71
CA LYS A 125 14.22 -7.34 -16.00
C LYS A 125 13.85 -6.02 -16.70
N ASP A 126 12.56 -5.71 -16.80
CA ASP A 126 12.04 -4.48 -17.41
C ASP A 126 12.55 -3.21 -16.70
N VAL A 127 12.64 -3.25 -15.36
CA VAL A 127 13.18 -2.14 -14.57
C VAL A 127 14.68 -1.96 -14.80
N LYS A 128 15.44 -3.06 -14.93
CA LYS A 128 16.87 -2.99 -15.28
C LYS A 128 17.09 -2.33 -16.63
N GLU A 129 16.33 -2.74 -17.64
CA GLU A 129 16.40 -2.18 -19.00
C GLU A 129 16.07 -0.68 -18.97
N LYS A 130 14.98 -0.30 -18.29
CA LYS A 130 14.58 1.10 -18.10
C LYS A 130 15.67 1.95 -17.45
N LEU A 131 16.39 1.40 -16.46
CA LEU A 131 17.50 2.10 -15.82
C LEU A 131 18.72 2.21 -16.75
N GLN A 132 19.08 1.13 -17.46
CA GLN A 132 20.25 1.12 -18.35
C GLN A 132 20.14 2.15 -19.48
N ASP A 133 18.97 2.26 -20.10
CA ASP A 133 18.73 3.21 -21.21
C ASP A 133 18.78 4.68 -20.76
N ASN A 134 18.69 4.94 -19.45
CA ASN A 134 18.49 6.28 -18.89
C ASN A 134 19.62 6.78 -17.99
N LEU A 135 20.63 5.97 -17.72
CA LEU A 135 21.83 6.32 -16.96
C LEU A 135 22.85 7.04 -17.84
N THR A 136 22.53 8.26 -18.29
CA THR A 136 23.57 9.18 -18.75
C THR A 136 24.26 9.81 -17.52
N PRO A 137 25.59 9.76 -17.41
CA PRO A 137 26.33 10.26 -16.24
C PRO A 137 26.08 11.74 -15.91
N ASP A 138 25.63 12.52 -16.90
CA ASP A 138 25.47 13.97 -16.83
C ASP A 138 24.11 14.44 -16.26
N ARG A 139 23.19 13.52 -15.92
CA ARG A 139 21.89 13.87 -15.34
C ARG A 139 21.79 13.37 -13.90
N GLN A 140 22.16 14.22 -12.95
CA GLN A 140 21.78 14.00 -11.54
C GLN A 140 20.26 14.14 -11.41
N ARG A 141 19.55 13.01 -11.35
CA ARG A 141 18.09 12.95 -11.21
C ARG A 141 17.71 12.85 -9.75
N MET A 142 16.67 13.58 -9.33
CA MET A 142 16.14 13.53 -7.96
C MET A 142 15.00 12.53 -7.87
N SER A 143 15.00 11.66 -6.86
CA SER A 143 13.83 10.85 -6.52
C SER A 143 12.72 11.74 -5.96
N VAL A 144 11.47 11.48 -6.37
CA VAL A 144 10.29 12.18 -5.88
C VAL A 144 9.42 11.20 -5.11
N LEU A 145 9.05 11.56 -3.87
CA LEU A 145 8.17 10.78 -3.02
C LEU A 145 6.96 11.64 -2.64
N ILE A 146 5.76 11.11 -2.88
CA ILE A 146 4.50 11.71 -2.44
C ILE A 146 3.91 10.80 -1.38
N VAL A 147 3.73 11.31 -0.15
CA VAL A 147 3.08 10.59 0.95
C VAL A 147 1.76 11.26 1.26
N GLY A 148 0.67 10.50 1.11
CA GLY A 148 -0.68 10.93 1.47
C GLY A 148 -1.12 10.32 2.81
N ILE A 149 -1.82 11.09 3.62
CA ILE A 149 -2.48 10.61 4.83
C ILE A 149 -3.95 11.01 4.72
N ASP A 150 -4.84 10.03 4.59
CA ASP A 150 -6.26 10.31 4.43
C ASP A 150 -6.88 10.84 5.74
N SER A 151 -7.74 11.83 5.50
CA SER A 151 -8.67 12.53 6.35
C SER A 151 -8.08 13.36 7.48
N ILE A 152 -6.82 13.82 7.31
CA ILE A 152 -6.17 14.71 8.27
C ILE A 152 -6.19 16.17 7.81
N SER A 153 -6.75 17.06 8.65
CA SER A 153 -6.58 18.51 8.47
C SER A 153 -5.24 18.97 9.07
N ARG A 154 -4.75 20.14 8.64
CA ARG A 154 -3.54 20.76 9.20
C ARG A 154 -3.56 20.82 10.73
N LEU A 155 -4.66 21.29 11.32
CA LEU A 155 -4.78 21.39 12.77
C LEU A 155 -4.82 20.01 13.43
N ASN A 156 -5.40 19.01 12.75
CA ASN A 156 -5.42 17.65 13.26
C ASN A 156 -4.03 17.01 13.27
N LEU A 157 -3.23 17.24 12.22
CA LEU A 157 -1.84 16.80 12.14
C LEU A 157 -1.00 17.33 13.31
N ILE A 158 -1.16 18.61 13.66
CA ILE A 158 -0.48 19.23 14.81
C ILE A 158 -0.84 18.53 16.12
N ARG A 159 -2.10 18.14 16.31
CA ARG A 159 -2.57 17.46 17.52
C ARG A 159 -2.15 16.01 17.61
N THR A 160 -2.35 15.24 16.53
CA THR A 160 -2.23 13.77 16.56
C THR A 160 -0.83 13.28 16.20
N MET A 161 -0.03 14.09 15.50
CA MET A 161 1.33 13.77 15.07
C MET A 161 2.34 14.87 15.44
N PRO A 162 2.39 15.35 16.70
CA PRO A 162 3.22 16.49 17.09
C PRO A 162 4.72 16.23 16.90
N LYS A 163 5.17 14.98 17.10
CA LYS A 163 6.57 14.58 16.85
C LYS A 163 6.94 14.69 15.37
N THR A 164 6.01 14.34 14.48
CA THR A 164 6.21 14.46 13.02
C THR A 164 6.28 15.92 12.62
N VAL A 165 5.39 16.76 13.14
CA VAL A 165 5.39 18.21 12.85
C VAL A 165 6.70 18.87 13.31
N ASP A 166 7.13 18.61 14.55
CA ASP A 166 8.39 19.12 15.09
C ASP A 166 9.60 18.66 14.24
N TRP A 167 9.62 17.39 13.83
CA TRP A 167 10.66 16.86 12.96
C TRP A 167 10.71 17.56 11.59
N LEU A 168 9.58 17.72 10.92
CA LEU A 168 9.50 18.38 9.60
C LEU A 168 9.99 19.83 9.68
N GLN A 169 9.60 20.56 10.73
CA GLN A 169 10.06 21.93 10.96
C GLN A 169 11.57 22.01 11.17
N LYS A 170 12.15 21.13 12.00
CA LYS A 170 13.60 21.06 12.24
C LYS A 170 14.40 20.73 10.98
N MET A 171 13.85 19.90 10.11
CA MET A 171 14.44 19.55 8.82
C MET A 171 14.31 20.64 7.75
N GLY A 172 13.64 21.76 8.05
CA GLY A 172 13.49 22.89 7.13
C GLY A 172 12.45 22.66 6.03
N TRP A 173 11.47 21.78 6.25
CA TRP A 173 10.38 21.58 5.29
C TRP A 173 9.51 22.83 5.17
N VAL A 174 9.08 23.12 3.94
CA VAL A 174 8.23 24.27 3.65
C VAL A 174 6.77 23.90 3.87
N GLU A 175 6.16 24.49 4.89
CA GLU A 175 4.72 24.38 5.11
C GLU A 175 3.95 25.31 4.16
N MET A 176 3.14 24.74 3.25
CA MET A 176 2.29 25.50 2.33
C MET A 176 1.02 26.01 3.02
N LYS A 177 1.16 27.06 3.85
CA LYS A 177 0.03 27.69 4.54
C LYS A 177 -0.98 28.25 3.53
N GLY A 178 -2.22 27.75 3.58
CA GLY A 178 -3.29 28.14 2.66
C GLY A 178 -3.52 27.17 1.51
N TYR A 179 -2.67 26.15 1.35
CA TYR A 179 -3.00 25.00 0.51
C TYR A 179 -4.26 24.32 1.05
N ASN A 180 -5.26 24.12 0.19
CA ASN A 180 -6.55 23.58 0.54
C ASN A 180 -7.01 22.55 -0.49
N LYS A 181 -7.91 21.67 -0.04
CA LYS A 181 -8.62 20.74 -0.90
C LYS A 181 -9.46 21.52 -1.94
N ILE A 182 -9.56 20.98 -3.14
CA ILE A 182 -10.38 21.54 -4.23
C ILE A 182 -11.82 21.02 -4.21
N ASP A 183 -12.08 19.90 -3.52
CA ASP A 183 -13.39 19.25 -3.46
C ASP A 183 -13.49 18.38 -2.18
N ASP A 184 -14.61 17.72 -1.96
CA ASP A 184 -14.90 17.05 -0.69
C ASP A 184 -14.22 15.69 -0.50
N ASN A 185 -14.17 14.87 -1.55
CA ASN A 185 -13.71 13.49 -1.48
C ASN A 185 -12.24 13.31 -1.90
N THR A 186 -11.64 12.17 -1.56
CA THR A 186 -10.24 11.86 -1.89
C THR A 186 -9.95 11.90 -3.39
N PHE A 187 -10.80 11.26 -4.21
CA PHE A 187 -10.61 11.18 -5.67
C PHE A 187 -10.37 12.53 -6.36
N PRO A 188 -11.27 13.54 -6.30
CA PRO A 188 -11.05 14.80 -7.01
C PRO A 188 -9.80 15.55 -6.53
N ASN A 189 -9.48 15.50 -5.23
CA ASN A 189 -8.29 16.14 -4.69
C ASN A 189 -6.99 15.49 -5.16
N VAL A 190 -6.92 14.15 -5.12
CA VAL A 190 -5.74 13.41 -5.56
C VAL A 190 -5.59 13.48 -7.08
N MET A 191 -6.70 13.46 -7.84
CA MET A 191 -6.66 13.70 -9.28
C MET A 191 -6.06 15.08 -9.60
N ALA A 192 -6.45 16.15 -8.90
CA ALA A 192 -5.87 17.46 -9.15
C ALA A 192 -4.37 17.52 -8.87
N ILE A 193 -3.89 16.82 -7.83
CA ILE A 193 -2.45 16.74 -7.53
C ILE A 193 -1.70 15.95 -8.60
N LEU A 194 -2.25 14.81 -9.02
CA LEU A 194 -1.53 13.84 -9.84
C LEU A 194 -1.74 14.02 -11.33
N THR A 195 -2.78 14.72 -11.78
CA THR A 195 -3.05 14.98 -13.20
C THR A 195 -3.17 16.46 -13.55
N GLY A 196 -3.25 17.34 -12.55
CA GLY A 196 -3.54 18.77 -12.78
C GLY A 196 -4.99 19.07 -13.16
N MET A 197 -5.89 18.08 -13.08
CA MET A 197 -7.28 18.21 -13.53
C MET A 197 -8.26 18.28 -12.35
N ASN A 198 -9.27 19.15 -12.46
CA ASN A 198 -10.42 19.09 -11.57
C ASN A 198 -11.41 17.98 -11.98
N TYR A 199 -12.42 17.71 -11.15
CA TYR A 199 -13.39 16.65 -11.40
C TYR A 199 -14.11 16.80 -12.74
N THR A 200 -14.54 18.01 -13.12
CA THR A 200 -15.23 18.27 -14.38
C THR A 200 -14.37 17.92 -15.59
N GLN A 201 -13.09 18.30 -15.59
CA GLN A 201 -12.15 17.97 -16.65
C GLN A 201 -11.94 16.45 -16.74
N VAL A 202 -11.74 15.77 -15.60
CA VAL A 202 -11.60 14.31 -15.56
C VAL A 202 -12.81 13.63 -16.21
N ARG A 203 -14.03 14.11 -15.92
CA ARG A 203 -15.28 13.59 -16.48
C ARG A 203 -15.50 13.89 -17.96
N ASN A 204 -14.80 14.86 -18.51
CA ASN A 204 -14.96 15.26 -19.91
C ASN A 204 -13.85 14.76 -20.82
N GLU A 205 -12.70 14.36 -20.27
CA GLU A 205 -11.50 14.11 -21.07
C GLU A 205 -10.98 12.67 -20.97
N CYS A 206 -10.96 12.06 -19.76
CA CYS A 206 -10.31 10.76 -19.56
C CYS A 206 -11.13 9.72 -18.79
N MET A 207 -12.18 10.11 -18.06
CA MET A 207 -13.06 9.21 -17.31
C MET A 207 -14.53 9.64 -17.41
N PHE A 208 -15.12 9.47 -18.59
CA PHE A 208 -16.50 9.91 -18.91
C PHE A 208 -17.57 9.37 -17.96
N THR A 209 -17.41 8.13 -17.53
CA THR A 209 -18.28 7.42 -16.58
C THR A 209 -17.45 6.71 -15.53
N ASN A 210 -18.05 6.32 -14.41
CA ASN A 210 -17.35 5.53 -13.39
C ASN A 210 -16.95 4.13 -13.90
N LYS A 211 -17.50 3.70 -15.05
CA LYS A 211 -17.15 2.45 -15.70
C LYS A 211 -15.93 2.59 -16.60
N ASN A 212 -15.55 3.81 -16.99
CA ASN A 212 -14.33 4.01 -17.76
C ASN A 212 -13.10 3.77 -16.86
N PRO A 213 -12.12 3.00 -17.34
CA PRO A 213 -10.80 2.99 -16.71
C PRO A 213 -10.18 4.38 -16.76
N ILE A 214 -9.34 4.71 -15.79
CA ILE A 214 -8.67 6.01 -15.71
C ILE A 214 -7.29 6.02 -16.39
N ASP A 215 -6.97 4.94 -17.11
CA ASP A 215 -5.71 4.73 -17.80
C ASP A 215 -5.34 5.87 -18.73
N GLU A 216 -6.31 6.56 -19.34
CA GLU A 216 -6.05 7.67 -20.27
C GLU A 216 -5.80 9.01 -19.56
N CYS A 217 -6.02 9.09 -18.25
CA CYS A 217 -5.78 10.34 -17.53
C CYS A 217 -4.28 10.69 -17.50
N PRO A 218 -3.90 11.97 -17.57
CA PRO A 218 -2.52 12.42 -17.69
C PRO A 218 -1.81 12.42 -16.32
N PHE A 219 -1.68 11.25 -15.71
CA PHE A 219 -0.98 11.12 -14.43
C PHE A 219 0.50 11.48 -14.55
N ILE A 220 1.00 12.26 -13.59
CA ILE A 220 2.37 12.77 -13.54
C ILE A 220 3.41 11.64 -13.55
N TRP A 221 3.08 10.49 -12.97
CA TRP A 221 3.96 9.32 -13.01
C TRP A 221 4.18 8.79 -14.44
N LYS A 222 3.28 9.06 -15.39
CA LYS A 222 3.51 8.74 -16.81
C LYS A 222 4.65 9.58 -17.37
N ASN A 223 4.67 10.89 -17.07
CA ASN A 223 5.79 11.75 -17.49
C ASN A 223 7.09 11.33 -16.81
N PHE A 224 7.06 10.97 -15.53
CA PHE A 224 8.23 10.37 -14.87
C PHE A 224 8.68 9.08 -15.58
N SER A 225 7.74 8.18 -15.91
CA SER A 225 8.03 6.92 -16.61
C SER A 225 8.64 7.15 -18.00
N GLU A 226 8.10 8.08 -18.79
CA GLU A 226 8.62 8.51 -20.10
C GLU A 226 10.04 9.10 -20.00
N GLN A 227 10.33 9.79 -18.89
CA GLN A 227 11.67 10.28 -18.59
C GLN A 227 12.58 9.20 -17.98
N GLY A 228 12.15 7.93 -17.89
CA GLY A 228 12.98 6.82 -17.43
C GLY A 228 13.04 6.63 -15.91
N TYR A 229 12.13 7.24 -15.16
CA TYR A 229 12.03 7.00 -13.71
C TYR A 229 11.33 5.67 -13.43
N VAL A 230 11.80 4.99 -12.39
CA VAL A 230 11.08 3.87 -11.81
C VAL A 230 9.95 4.43 -10.93
N THR A 231 8.74 3.94 -11.15
CA THR A 231 7.50 4.48 -10.58
C THR A 231 6.84 3.43 -9.70
N ALA A 232 6.16 3.90 -8.65
CA ALA A 232 5.40 3.04 -7.77
C ALA A 232 4.11 3.75 -7.31
N TYR A 233 3.05 2.98 -7.14
CA TYR A 233 1.82 3.41 -6.51
C TYR A 233 1.33 2.34 -5.52
N GLY A 234 1.03 2.78 -4.30
CA GLY A 234 0.45 1.94 -3.27
C GLY A 234 -0.42 2.76 -2.34
N GLU A 235 -1.51 2.15 -1.90
CA GLU A 235 -2.52 2.73 -1.03
C GLU A 235 -3.09 1.60 -0.15
N ASP A 236 -3.46 1.92 1.08
CA ASP A 236 -4.22 1.00 1.93
C ASP A 236 -5.70 0.98 1.54
N GLU A 237 -6.51 0.18 2.23
CA GLU A 237 -7.96 0.11 2.00
C GLU A 237 -8.40 -0.04 0.52
N PRO A 238 -7.90 -1.04 -0.22
CA PRO A 238 -8.12 -1.18 -1.66
C PRO A 238 -9.60 -1.15 -2.10
N VAL A 239 -10.55 -1.53 -1.24
CA VAL A 239 -11.99 -1.47 -1.56
C VAL A 239 -12.52 -0.04 -1.64
N ILE A 240 -12.03 0.86 -0.79
CA ILE A 240 -12.42 2.28 -0.76
C ILE A 240 -11.30 3.20 -1.26
N GLY A 241 -10.25 2.63 -1.84
CA GLY A 241 -9.10 3.37 -2.36
C GLY A 241 -9.48 4.42 -3.39
N THR A 242 -8.63 5.43 -3.49
CA THR A 242 -8.82 6.68 -4.22
C THR A 242 -9.41 6.45 -5.61
N PHE A 243 -8.85 5.52 -6.38
CA PHE A 243 -9.18 5.30 -7.78
C PHE A 243 -10.23 4.20 -8.02
N ASN A 244 -10.61 3.46 -6.98
CA ASN A 244 -11.42 2.25 -7.12
C ASN A 244 -12.78 2.35 -6.41
N TYR A 245 -12.95 3.29 -5.47
CA TYR A 245 -14.24 3.46 -4.81
C TYR A 245 -15.34 3.83 -5.81
N GLN A 246 -16.23 2.86 -6.04
CA GLN A 246 -17.34 2.92 -7.02
C GLN A 246 -16.87 3.24 -8.45
N LYS A 247 -15.64 2.89 -8.81
CA LYS A 247 -15.01 3.16 -10.11
C LYS A 247 -14.24 1.93 -10.59
N THR A 248 -14.02 1.86 -11.90
CA THR A 248 -13.25 0.76 -12.52
C THR A 248 -11.78 0.73 -12.08
N GLY A 249 -11.18 1.90 -11.78
CA GLY A 249 -9.75 2.00 -11.53
C GLY A 249 -8.93 1.86 -12.81
N PHE A 250 -7.80 1.17 -12.72
CA PHE A 250 -6.86 0.97 -13.83
C PHE A 250 -7.07 -0.35 -14.56
N PHE A 251 -7.19 -0.31 -15.88
CA PHE A 251 -7.27 -1.47 -16.75
C PHE A 251 -5.90 -2.15 -16.94
N LYS A 252 -4.85 -1.35 -17.12
CA LYS A 252 -3.45 -1.77 -17.14
C LYS A 252 -2.75 -1.38 -15.85
N THR A 253 -1.70 -2.10 -15.51
CA THR A 253 -0.88 -1.78 -14.33
C THR A 253 -0.28 -0.38 -14.51
N PRO A 254 -0.55 0.60 -13.62
CA PRO A 254 -0.30 2.02 -13.90
C PRO A 254 1.13 2.49 -13.64
N THR A 255 1.92 1.71 -12.90
CA THR A 255 3.29 2.04 -12.45
C THR A 255 4.15 0.78 -12.43
N ASP A 256 5.48 0.92 -12.38
CA ASP A 256 6.39 -0.23 -12.40
C ASP A 256 6.14 -1.17 -11.20
N TYR A 257 5.85 -0.61 -10.01
CA TYR A 257 5.42 -1.33 -8.81
C TYR A 257 4.04 -0.89 -8.34
N TYR A 258 3.07 -1.79 -8.38
CA TYR A 258 1.68 -1.51 -8.03
C TYR A 258 1.19 -2.40 -6.89
N LEU A 259 0.93 -1.80 -5.71
CA LEU A 259 0.67 -2.54 -4.46
C LEU A 259 -0.76 -3.13 -4.35
N ARG A 260 -1.72 -2.64 -5.14
CA ARG A 260 -3.13 -3.04 -4.99
C ARG A 260 -3.38 -4.56 -4.97
N PRO A 261 -2.77 -5.41 -5.83
CA PRO A 261 -2.97 -6.86 -5.80
C PRO A 261 -2.57 -7.48 -4.46
N PHE A 262 -1.50 -6.97 -3.85
CA PHE A 262 -1.06 -7.37 -2.52
C PHE A 262 -2.12 -7.03 -1.48
N MET A 263 -2.63 -5.80 -1.48
CA MET A 263 -3.62 -5.36 -0.50
C MET A 263 -4.94 -6.12 -0.62
N LEU A 264 -5.42 -6.37 -1.85
CA LEU A 264 -6.61 -7.18 -2.11
C LEU A 264 -6.43 -8.62 -1.61
N ALA A 265 -5.26 -9.21 -1.87
CA ALA A 265 -4.94 -10.54 -1.37
C ALA A 265 -4.86 -10.60 0.15
N ALA A 266 -4.26 -9.59 0.78
CA ALA A 266 -4.17 -9.46 2.23
C ALA A 266 -5.56 -9.38 2.87
N GLU A 267 -6.43 -8.50 2.36
CA GLU A 267 -7.80 -8.36 2.86
C GLU A 267 -8.63 -9.65 2.71
N LYS A 268 -8.43 -10.40 1.62
CA LYS A 268 -9.18 -11.62 1.34
C LYS A 268 -8.69 -12.83 2.14
N ASN A 269 -7.40 -12.90 2.44
CA ASN A 269 -6.77 -14.14 2.92
C ASN A 269 -6.24 -14.06 4.37
N THR A 270 -6.34 -12.92 5.03
CA THR A 270 -5.88 -12.77 6.42
C THR A 270 -7.02 -12.53 7.41
N VAL A 271 -6.74 -12.71 8.69
CA VAL A 271 -7.64 -12.28 9.76
C VAL A 271 -7.63 -10.77 9.84
N LEU A 272 -8.79 -10.16 9.62
CA LEU A 272 -8.96 -8.71 9.69
C LEU A 272 -9.30 -8.28 11.11
N LYS A 273 -8.69 -7.19 11.56
CA LYS A 273 -9.24 -6.38 12.66
C LYS A 273 -9.71 -5.06 12.09
N ARG A 274 -10.87 -4.61 12.57
CA ARG A 274 -11.45 -3.35 12.16
C ARG A 274 -11.59 -2.40 13.33
N GLN A 275 -11.41 -1.12 13.05
CA GLN A 275 -11.70 -0.03 13.96
C GLN A 275 -12.28 1.12 13.15
N ASP A 276 -13.39 1.69 13.63
CA ASP A 276 -14.08 2.81 12.97
C ASP A 276 -14.39 2.57 11.48
N GLY A 277 -14.73 1.31 11.14
CA GLY A 277 -15.03 0.87 9.77
C GLY A 277 -13.83 0.46 8.92
N LEU A 278 -12.61 0.88 9.29
CA LEU A 278 -11.36 0.62 8.57
C LEU A 278 -10.72 -0.71 9.00
N LYS A 279 -10.05 -1.41 8.08
CA LYS A 279 -9.31 -2.67 8.30
C LYS A 279 -7.88 -2.35 8.74
N ILE A 280 -7.74 -2.01 10.02
CA ILE A 280 -6.47 -1.61 10.62
C ILE A 280 -5.41 -2.73 10.68
N CYS A 281 -5.81 -4.01 10.61
CA CYS A 281 -4.90 -5.14 10.62
C CYS A 281 -5.17 -6.12 9.48
N LEU A 282 -4.09 -6.55 8.83
CA LEU A 282 -4.07 -7.58 7.80
C LEU A 282 -3.25 -8.75 8.35
N GLY A 283 -3.92 -9.65 9.06
CA GLY A 283 -3.27 -10.71 9.81
C GLY A 283 -2.52 -10.15 11.01
N PRO A 284 -1.24 -10.51 11.21
CA PRO A 284 -0.46 -10.04 12.36
C PRO A 284 0.10 -8.62 12.20
N THR A 285 -0.09 -7.98 11.05
CA THR A 285 0.57 -6.72 10.67
C THR A 285 -0.46 -5.60 10.52
N LEU A 286 -0.09 -4.37 10.86
CA LEU A 286 -0.93 -3.18 10.61
C LEU A 286 -1.05 -2.95 9.09
N SER A 287 -2.21 -2.50 8.62
CA SER A 287 -2.39 -2.17 7.20
C SER A 287 -1.36 -1.15 6.71
N THR A 288 -1.08 -0.14 7.52
CA THR A 288 -0.11 0.93 7.23
C THR A 288 1.34 0.44 7.24
N ASP A 289 1.67 -0.58 8.04
CA ASP A 289 3.01 -1.15 8.08
C ASP A 289 3.37 -1.84 6.75
N HIS A 290 2.40 -2.31 5.97
CA HIS A 290 2.65 -2.86 4.63
C HIS A 290 3.01 -1.81 3.58
N ILE A 291 2.85 -0.53 3.89
CA ILE A 291 3.19 0.60 2.99
C ILE A 291 4.51 1.23 3.43
N TYR A 292 4.72 1.37 4.75
CA TYR A 292 5.84 2.15 5.30
C TYR A 292 7.03 1.31 5.79
N LYS A 293 6.93 -0.01 5.90
CA LYS A 293 8.02 -0.91 6.36
C LYS A 293 8.39 -1.94 5.31
#